data_AF-A0A920SHA7-F1
#
_entry.id   AF-A0A920SHA7-F1
#
_cell.length_a   1.000
_cell.length_b   1.000
_cell.length_c   1.000
_cell.angle_alpha   90.00
_cell.angle_beta   90.00
_cell.angle_gamma   90.00
#
_symmetry.space_group_name_H-M   'P 1'
#
loop_
_entity.id
_entity.type
_entity.pdbx_description
1 polymer ?
#
loop_
_entity_poly.entity_id
_entity_poly.type
_entity_poly.pdbx_seq_one_letter_code
_entity_poly.pdbx_strand_id
1 'polypeptide(L)'
;MAEYADAWNCFGPPDNVAELSAILDEWCAKVGRDPAEIEHTVNISRDDVQDIGRYMDVGVDHVVVMIGQQPGAVGNFKKAGEAQKGLTGKPFDLSALESLIAQRDALN
;
A
#
# COMPACT_ATOMS: atom_id res chain seq x y z
N MET A 1 -16.43 -6.93 2.62
CA MET A 1 -15.62 -6.76 1.39
C MET A 1 -15.90 -7.88 0.42
N ALA A 2 -15.57 -9.13 0.73
CA ALA A 2 -15.76 -10.29 -0.17
C ALA A 2 -17.09 -10.31 -0.96
N GLU A 3 -18.25 -10.11 -0.32
CA GLU A 3 -19.54 -10.23 -1.02
C GLU A 3 -19.88 -9.04 -1.95
N TYR A 4 -19.37 -7.83 -1.70
CA TYR A 4 -19.90 -6.61 -2.32
C TYR A 4 -18.86 -5.62 -2.86
N ALA A 5 -17.59 -5.77 -2.51
CA ALA A 5 -16.58 -4.76 -2.82
C ALA A 5 -16.10 -4.88 -4.27
N ASP A 6 -16.08 -3.79 -5.02
CA ASP A 6 -15.39 -3.73 -6.31
C ASP A 6 -13.89 -3.45 -6.16
N ALA A 7 -13.49 -2.88 -5.01
CA ALA A 7 -12.10 -2.64 -4.65
C ALA A 7 -11.89 -2.84 -3.14
N TRP A 8 -10.71 -3.33 -2.77
CA TRP A 8 -10.26 -3.48 -1.39
C TRP A 8 -8.94 -2.74 -1.20
N ASN A 9 -8.85 -1.97 -0.12
CA ASN A 9 -7.65 -1.20 0.22
C ASN A 9 -7.02 -1.71 1.52
N CYS A 10 -5.69 -1.81 1.52
CA CYS A 10 -4.91 -2.20 2.69
C CYS A 10 -3.67 -1.31 2.89
N PHE A 11 -3.01 -1.51 4.05
CA PHE A 11 -1.82 -0.78 4.49
C PHE A 11 -0.77 -1.77 5.02
N GLY A 12 0.49 -1.35 4.98
CA GLY A 12 1.60 -2.08 5.60
C GLY A 12 2.59 -2.65 4.58
N PRO A 13 3.63 -3.38 5.06
CA PRO A 13 4.63 -3.98 4.19
C PRO A 13 4.02 -5.11 3.32
N PRO A 14 4.71 -5.54 2.25
CA PRO A 14 4.19 -6.55 1.31
C PRO A 14 3.71 -7.85 2.00
N ASP A 15 4.45 -8.33 3.01
CA ASP A 15 4.12 -9.56 3.72
C ASP A 15 2.77 -9.46 4.46
N ASN A 16 2.47 -8.29 5.03
CA ASN A 16 1.16 -8.02 5.65
C ASN A 16 0.04 -7.93 4.62
N VAL A 17 0.32 -7.36 3.44
CA VAL A 17 -0.64 -7.29 2.34
C VAL A 17 -0.98 -8.70 1.85
N ALA A 18 0.03 -9.55 1.69
CA ALA A 18 -0.17 -10.95 1.30
C ALA A 18 -1.03 -11.73 2.32
N GLU A 19 -0.74 -11.57 3.62
CA GLU A 19 -1.54 -12.21 4.67
C GLU A 19 -3.01 -11.77 4.63
N LEU A 20 -3.25 -10.46 4.49
CA LEU A 20 -4.61 -9.92 4.46
C LEU A 20 -5.36 -10.26 3.16
N SER A 21 -4.66 -10.31 2.02
CA SER A 21 -5.22 -10.74 0.73
C SER A 21 -5.65 -12.21 0.80
N ALA A 22 -4.84 -13.09 1.38
CA ALA A 22 -5.21 -14.49 1.58
C ALA A 22 -6.47 -14.64 2.45
N ILE A 23 -6.64 -13.80 3.48
CA ILE A 23 -7.88 -13.78 4.28
C ILE A 23 -9.07 -13.34 3.41
N LEU A 24 -8.91 -12.35 2.54
CA LEU A 24 -9.97 -11.92 1.62
C LEU A 24 -10.35 -13.06 0.66
N ASP A 25 -9.37 -13.78 0.12
CA ASP A 25 -9.59 -14.94 -0.76
C ASP A 25 -10.40 -16.03 -0.07
N GLU A 26 -10.09 -16.36 1.19
CA GLU A 26 -10.86 -17.31 1.98
C GLU A 26 -12.32 -16.88 2.16
N TRP A 27 -12.57 -15.58 2.33
CA TRP A 27 -13.94 -15.05 2.43
C TRP A 27 -14.66 -15.05 1.08
N CYS A 28 -13.96 -14.75 -0.02
CA CYS A 28 -14.50 -14.86 -1.37
C CYS A 28 -14.92 -16.30 -1.67
N ALA A 29 -14.08 -17.29 -1.33
CA ALA A 29 -14.40 -18.70 -1.46
C ALA A 29 -15.66 -19.11 -0.67
N LYS A 30 -15.84 -18.58 0.56
CA LYS A 30 -17.03 -18.86 1.39
C LYS A 30 -18.33 -18.33 0.79
N VAL A 31 -18.29 -17.21 0.08
CA VAL A 31 -19.47 -16.60 -0.56
C VAL A 31 -19.62 -16.97 -2.03
N GLY A 32 -18.69 -17.76 -2.59
CA GLY A 32 -18.72 -18.20 -3.99
C GLY A 32 -18.36 -17.11 -5.00
N ARG A 33 -17.52 -16.15 -4.62
CA ARG A 33 -17.04 -15.07 -5.49
C ARG A 33 -15.59 -15.33 -5.93
N ASP A 34 -15.26 -14.94 -7.15
CA ASP A 34 -13.88 -14.89 -7.63
C ASP A 34 -13.16 -13.67 -7.01
N PRO A 35 -12.08 -13.87 -6.21
CA PRO A 35 -11.35 -12.75 -5.62
C PRO A 35 -10.71 -11.81 -6.66
N ALA A 36 -10.46 -12.28 -7.89
CA ALA A 36 -9.92 -11.46 -8.98
C ALA A 36 -10.92 -10.38 -9.48
N GLU A 37 -12.19 -10.45 -9.08
CA GLU A 37 -13.18 -9.40 -9.35
C GLU A 37 -13.04 -8.19 -8.42
N ILE A 38 -12.15 -8.24 -7.42
CA ILE A 38 -11.91 -7.15 -6.47
C ILE A 38 -10.57 -6.51 -6.82
N GLU A 39 -10.57 -5.22 -7.16
CA GLU A 39 -9.34 -4.45 -7.35
C GLU A 39 -8.58 -4.37 -6.01
N HIS A 40 -7.34 -4.85 -6.00
CA HIS A 40 -6.47 -4.81 -4.84
C HIS A 40 -5.64 -3.53 -4.87
N THR A 41 -5.87 -2.67 -3.88
CA THR A 41 -5.16 -1.41 -3.73
C THR A 41 -4.36 -1.38 -2.43
N VAL A 42 -3.18 -0.79 -2.46
CA VAL A 42 -2.35 -0.59 -1.27
C VAL A 42 -1.96 0.86 -1.13
N ASN A 43 -1.94 1.33 0.11
CA ASN A 43 -1.44 2.64 0.44
C ASN A 43 -0.07 2.56 1.12
N ILE A 44 0.92 3.25 0.54
CA ILE A 44 2.32 3.18 0.98
C ILE A 44 2.92 4.55 1.26
N SER A 45 3.99 4.59 2.05
CA SER A 45 4.80 5.80 2.22
C SER A 45 5.62 6.07 0.96
N ARG A 46 6.00 7.33 0.75
CA ARG A 46 7.03 7.71 -0.24
C ARG A 46 8.36 6.97 -0.03
N ASP A 47 8.64 6.54 1.21
CA ASP A 47 9.86 5.84 1.56
C ASP A 47 9.79 4.33 1.25
N ASP A 48 8.65 3.83 0.77
CA ASP A 48 8.41 2.41 0.43
C ASP A 48 8.36 2.18 -1.10
N VAL A 49 8.55 3.23 -1.92
CA VAL A 49 8.40 3.15 -3.38
C VAL A 49 9.40 2.20 -4.05
N GLN A 50 10.52 1.90 -3.40
CA GLN A 50 11.47 0.88 -3.88
C GLN A 50 10.92 -0.55 -3.81
N ASP A 51 9.89 -0.81 -2.98
CA ASP A 51 9.32 -2.14 -2.77
C ASP A 51 8.11 -2.41 -3.69
N ILE A 52 7.81 -1.54 -4.65
CA ILE A 52 6.62 -1.66 -5.52
C ILE A 52 6.53 -3.01 -6.24
N GLY A 53 7.65 -3.54 -6.74
CA GLY A 53 7.68 -4.88 -7.34
C GLY A 53 7.18 -5.97 -6.38
N ARG A 54 7.50 -5.87 -5.09
CA ARG A 54 7.04 -6.84 -4.08
C ARG A 54 5.54 -6.71 -3.79
N TYR A 55 4.97 -5.53 -3.92
CA TYR A 55 3.51 -5.35 -3.83
C TYR A 55 2.81 -5.96 -5.05
N MET A 56 3.39 -5.80 -6.24
CA MET A 56 2.87 -6.44 -7.46
C MET A 56 2.95 -7.96 -7.39
N ASP A 57 4.05 -8.51 -6.86
CA ASP A 57 4.24 -9.96 -6.70
C ASP A 57 3.16 -10.61 -5.80
N VAL A 58 2.53 -9.83 -4.91
CA VAL A 58 1.45 -10.29 -4.03
C VAL A 58 0.04 -9.92 -4.52
N GLY A 59 -0.09 -9.55 -5.80
CA GLY A 59 -1.39 -9.36 -6.45
C GLY A 59 -2.02 -7.98 -6.26
N VAL A 60 -1.24 -6.95 -5.91
CA VAL A 60 -1.74 -5.57 -5.88
C VAL A 60 -1.87 -5.02 -7.31
N ASP A 61 -3.07 -4.55 -7.64
CA ASP A 61 -3.38 -3.91 -8.93
C ASP A 61 -2.99 -2.42 -8.96
N HIS A 62 -3.13 -1.73 -7.82
CA HIS A 62 -2.95 -0.28 -7.74
C HIS A 62 -2.24 0.15 -6.46
N VAL A 63 -1.11 0.86 -6.61
CA VAL A 63 -0.35 1.47 -5.52
C VAL A 63 -0.67 2.95 -5.40
N VAL A 64 -1.11 3.39 -4.21
CA VAL A 64 -1.33 4.79 -3.87
C VAL A 64 -0.19 5.27 -2.97
N VAL A 65 0.63 6.20 -3.48
CA VAL A 65 1.76 6.77 -2.72
C VAL A 65 1.31 8.00 -1.94
N MET A 66 1.41 7.95 -0.62
CA MET A 66 1.11 9.10 0.23
C MET A 66 2.28 10.09 0.25
N ILE A 67 2.08 11.23 -0.41
CA ILE A 67 3.07 12.32 -0.50
C ILE A 67 2.92 13.38 0.60
N GLY A 68 1.81 13.36 1.33
CA GLY A 68 1.55 14.26 2.45
C GLY A 68 2.13 13.71 3.75
N GLN A 69 2.71 14.60 4.58
CA GLN A 69 3.04 14.25 5.96
C GLN A 69 1.74 13.92 6.71
N GLN A 70 1.52 12.65 7.05
CA GLN A 70 0.50 12.26 8.02
C GLN A 70 1.14 12.33 9.42
N PRO A 71 0.71 13.24 10.31
CA PRO A 71 1.08 13.12 11.70
C PRO A 71 0.60 11.76 12.22
N GLY A 72 1.52 10.82 12.46
CA GLY A 72 1.22 9.54 13.12
C GLY A 72 0.80 8.36 12.24
N ALA A 73 0.95 8.40 10.92
CA ALA A 73 0.85 7.21 10.07
C ALA A 73 2.13 7.16 9.22
N VAL A 74 3.13 6.31 9.46
CA VAL A 74 3.10 4.88 9.76
C VAL A 74 4.21 4.61 10.77
N GLY A 75 3.85 4.14 11.97
CA GLY A 75 4.80 3.90 13.05
C GLY A 75 4.08 3.31 14.25
N ASN A 76 4.79 2.53 15.06
CA ASN A 76 4.27 1.86 16.24
C ASN A 76 3.32 2.78 17.02
N PHE A 77 2.01 2.44 17.06
CA PHE A 77 0.96 3.25 17.69
C PHE A 77 1.25 3.58 19.17
N LYS A 78 2.13 2.81 19.83
CA LYS A 78 2.60 3.11 21.20
C LYS A 78 3.57 4.30 21.30
N LYS A 79 4.16 4.76 20.20
CA LYS A 79 5.17 5.83 20.13
C LYS A 79 4.74 7.05 19.33
N ALA A 80 3.45 7.15 18.98
CA ALA A 80 2.93 8.23 18.13
C ALA A 80 3.29 9.65 18.64
N GLY A 81 3.37 9.84 19.96
CA GLY A 81 3.77 11.13 20.55
C GLY A 81 5.26 11.46 20.47
N GLU A 82 6.14 10.47 20.27
CA GLU A 82 7.59 10.66 20.22
C GLU A 82 8.10 10.95 18.80
N ALA A 83 7.38 10.47 17.77
CA ALA A 83 7.72 10.67 16.36
C ALA A 83 7.56 12.12 15.87
N GLN A 84 6.89 12.98 16.64
CA GLN A 84 6.59 14.36 16.26
C GLN A 84 7.83 15.28 16.16
N LYS A 85 8.98 14.88 16.72
CA LYS A 85 10.15 15.77 16.87
C LYS A 85 11.20 15.70 15.76
N GLY A 86 11.03 14.87 14.73
CA GLY A 86 12.17 14.43 13.91
C GLY A 86 12.23 14.79 12.42
N LEU A 87 11.17 15.25 11.75
CA LEU A 87 11.13 15.21 10.28
C LEU A 87 10.82 16.57 9.65
N THR A 88 11.83 17.44 9.57
CA THR A 88 11.77 18.69 8.79
C THR A 88 12.20 18.45 7.35
N GLY A 89 11.39 17.72 6.59
CA GLY A 89 11.46 17.70 5.12
C GLY A 89 10.71 18.89 4.53
N LYS A 90 11.11 19.38 3.34
CA LYS A 90 10.33 20.40 2.62
C LYS A 90 8.97 19.80 2.23
N PRO A 91 7.84 20.52 2.42
CA PRO A 91 6.55 20.07 1.90
C PRO A 91 6.66 19.72 0.41
N PHE A 92 6.11 18.57 -0.01
CA PHE A 92 6.03 18.14 -1.41
C PHE A 92 7.36 17.78 -2.09
N ASP A 93 8.31 17.16 -1.37
CA ASP A 93 9.49 16.56 -2.01
C ASP A 93 9.11 15.31 -2.82
N LEU A 94 9.02 15.48 -4.14
CA LEU A 94 8.61 14.45 -5.12
C LEU A 94 9.78 13.62 -5.67
N SER A 95 11.02 13.79 -5.18
CA SER A 95 12.19 13.04 -5.67
C SER A 95 11.98 11.52 -5.62
N ALA A 96 11.29 11.01 -4.59
CA ALA A 96 10.90 9.60 -4.49
C ALA A 96 10.04 9.12 -5.66
N LEU A 97 9.19 10.00 -6.24
CA LEU A 97 8.36 9.65 -7.38
C LEU A 97 9.15 9.55 -8.70
N GLU A 98 10.32 10.19 -8.80
CA GLU A 98 11.16 10.09 -10.00
C GLU A 98 11.63 8.64 -10.23
N SER A 99 12.01 7.95 -9.14
CA SER A 99 12.35 6.52 -9.17
C SER A 99 11.17 5.66 -9.62
N LEU A 100 9.97 5.95 -9.12
CA LEU A 100 8.75 5.24 -9.50
C LEU A 100 8.40 5.45 -10.98
N ILE A 101 8.50 6.68 -11.48
CA ILE A 101 8.27 6.97 -12.90
C ILE A 101 9.22 6.16 -13.77
N ALA A 102 10.51 6.12 -13.41
CA ALA A 102 11.50 5.33 -14.15
C ALA A 102 11.19 3.83 -14.14
N GLN A 103 10.74 3.26 -13.01
CA GLN A 103 10.34 1.86 -12.91
C GLN A 103 9.13 1.54 -13.80
N ARG A 104 8.10 2.40 -13.77
CA ARG A 104 6.92 2.27 -14.63
C ARG A 104 7.29 2.29 -16.11
N ASP A 105 8.17 3.21 -16.50
CA ASP A 105 8.58 3.36 -17.89
C ASP A 105 9.43 2.16 -18.37
N ALA A 106 10.11 1.44 -17.48
CA ALA A 106 10.84 0.21 -17.80
C ALA A 106 9.96 -1.04 -17.97
N LEU A 107 8.69 -0.97 -17.58
CA LEU A 107 7.71 -2.06 -17.73
C LEU A 107 6.92 -2.00 -19.05
N ASN A 108 7.10 -0.95 -19.86
CA ASN A 108 6.47 -0.74 -21.18
C ASN A 108 7.49 -0.80 -22.32
#